data_AF-A0A0F2P6C1-F1
#
_entry.id   AF-A0A0F2P6C1-F1
#
_cell.length_a   1.000
_cell.length_b   1.000
_cell.length_c   1.000
_cell.angle_alpha   90.00
_cell.angle_beta   90.00
_cell.angle_gamma   90.00
#
_symmetry.space_group_name_H-M   'P 1'
#
loop_
_entity.id
_entity.type
_entity.pdbx_description
1 polymer ?
#
loop_
_entity_poly.entity_id
_entity_poly.type
_entity_poly.pdbx_seq_one_letter_code
_entity_poly.pdbx_strand_id
1 'polypeptide(L)'
;GEESLAAGYTAEASGEAAIAVGSGAIASGFNAQAMGHGASATGVYSVSSGSGAHAGGNHTVAIGGNAQANFDNSTAIGYNAQANAYNSVAIGNGSVATDPNTYSVGSLGNERRITNVAPGVYGTDAVNMDQFNWLDRKVDDNNDKAMAGIAIVSSMATVLPRESKRFAMRVGGGFYGGEEAIGITAAGRINNNISIDAGFGAATGQSEYGGKVGVTYEW
;
A
#
# COMPACT_ATOMS: atom_id res chain seq x y z
N GLY A 1 -40.17 22.71 -13.31
CA GLY A 1 -40.41 24.05 -12.75
C GLY A 1 -40.31 25.04 -13.88
N GLU A 2 -39.84 26.26 -13.62
CA GLU A 2 -39.49 27.19 -14.70
C GLU A 2 -38.32 26.63 -15.52
N GLU A 3 -38.27 26.95 -16.81
CA GLU A 3 -37.20 26.51 -17.74
C GLU A 3 -36.95 24.99 -17.81
N SER A 4 -37.90 24.17 -17.37
CA SER A 4 -37.72 22.72 -17.30
C SER A 4 -38.18 21.97 -18.57
N LEU A 5 -37.60 20.79 -18.80
CA LEU A 5 -38.02 19.85 -19.83
C LEU A 5 -38.48 18.53 -19.21
N ALA A 6 -39.71 18.10 -19.50
CA ALA A 6 -40.20 16.76 -19.18
C ALA A 6 -40.64 16.03 -20.46
N ALA A 7 -40.01 14.90 -20.77
CA ALA A 7 -40.27 14.12 -21.98
C ALA A 7 -40.39 12.62 -21.66
N GLY A 8 -41.60 12.07 -21.71
CA GLY A 8 -41.90 10.66 -21.44
C GLY A 8 -43.24 10.47 -20.76
N TYR A 9 -43.78 9.25 -20.79
CA TYR A 9 -45.00 8.93 -20.04
C TYR A 9 -44.74 9.15 -18.54
N THR A 10 -45.53 10.00 -17.90
CA THR A 10 -45.38 10.42 -16.49
C THR A 10 -43.99 10.95 -16.11
N ALA A 11 -43.22 11.49 -17.06
CA ALA A 11 -41.98 12.19 -16.74
C ALA A 11 -42.31 13.50 -15.98
N GLU A 12 -41.56 13.81 -14.94
CA GLU A 12 -41.76 15.00 -14.10
C GLU A 12 -40.45 15.76 -13.95
N ALA A 13 -40.40 17.00 -14.44
CA ALA A 13 -39.34 17.94 -14.13
C ALA A 13 -39.93 19.08 -13.27
N SER A 14 -39.95 18.90 -11.95
CA SER A 14 -40.52 19.89 -11.02
C SER A 14 -39.51 20.94 -10.57
N GLY A 15 -38.21 20.65 -10.59
CA GLY A 15 -37.15 21.63 -10.33
C GLY A 15 -37.07 22.73 -11.39
N GLU A 16 -36.62 23.93 -11.01
CA GLU A 16 -36.24 24.98 -11.96
C GLU A 16 -35.05 24.54 -12.80
N ALA A 17 -35.11 24.79 -14.11
CA ALA A 17 -34.14 24.37 -15.12
C ALA A 17 -33.80 22.86 -15.09
N ALA A 18 -34.71 22.04 -14.55
CA ALA A 18 -34.56 20.60 -14.47
C ALA A 18 -34.91 19.90 -15.79
N ILE A 19 -34.29 18.75 -16.05
CA ILE A 19 -34.52 17.92 -17.24
C ILE A 19 -34.91 16.51 -16.81
N ALA A 20 -36.09 16.04 -17.21
CA ALA A 20 -36.55 14.67 -17.00
C ALA A 20 -36.90 14.01 -18.35
N VAL A 21 -36.12 13.02 -18.78
CA VAL A 21 -36.31 12.31 -20.06
C VAL A 21 -36.41 10.81 -19.81
N GLY A 22 -37.57 10.21 -20.09
CA GLY A 22 -37.85 8.79 -19.90
C GLY A 22 -39.17 8.55 -19.17
N SER A 23 -39.77 7.38 -19.36
CA SER A 23 -41.03 7.01 -18.67
C SER A 23 -40.81 7.02 -17.16
N GLY A 24 -41.59 7.80 -16.43
CA GLY A 24 -41.48 7.95 -14.97
C GLY A 24 -40.16 8.58 -14.49
N ALA A 25 -39.39 9.25 -15.35
CA ALA A 25 -38.21 9.99 -14.92
C ALA A 25 -38.63 11.19 -14.04
N ILE A 26 -37.91 11.45 -12.95
CA ILE A 26 -38.21 12.52 -11.99
C ILE A 26 -36.96 13.39 -11.79
N ALA A 27 -37.05 14.67 -12.11
CA ALA A 27 -36.04 15.67 -11.82
C ALA A 27 -36.66 16.81 -10.99
N SER A 28 -36.51 16.74 -9.66
CA SER A 28 -37.15 17.66 -8.72
C SER A 28 -36.19 18.68 -8.08
N GLY A 29 -34.88 18.44 -8.13
CA GLY A 29 -33.88 19.41 -7.66
C GLY A 29 -33.70 20.57 -8.65
N PHE A 30 -33.28 21.73 -8.14
CA PHE A 30 -32.83 22.86 -8.98
C PHE A 30 -31.68 22.40 -9.90
N ASN A 31 -31.77 22.66 -11.21
CA ASN A 31 -30.82 22.18 -12.22
C ASN A 31 -30.59 20.66 -12.23
N ALA A 32 -31.51 19.86 -11.72
CA ALA A 32 -31.38 18.41 -11.71
C ALA A 32 -31.64 17.79 -13.09
N GLN A 33 -30.95 16.69 -13.41
CA GLN A 33 -31.08 15.98 -14.68
C GLN A 33 -31.37 14.50 -14.44
N ALA A 34 -32.52 14.00 -14.86
CA ALA A 34 -32.92 12.61 -14.80
C ALA A 34 -33.16 12.05 -16.22
N MET A 35 -32.34 11.09 -16.66
CA MET A 35 -32.42 10.49 -17.98
C MET A 35 -32.48 8.96 -17.89
N GLY A 36 -33.60 8.37 -18.31
CA GLY A 36 -33.85 6.93 -18.28
C GLY A 36 -35.21 6.59 -17.67
N HIS A 37 -35.70 5.37 -17.92
CA HIS A 37 -36.95 4.91 -17.32
C HIS A 37 -36.80 4.88 -15.79
N GLY A 38 -37.64 5.65 -15.09
CA GLY A 38 -37.63 5.71 -13.63
C GLY A 38 -36.36 6.33 -13.04
N ALA A 39 -35.54 7.02 -13.83
CA ALA A 39 -34.40 7.76 -13.31
C ALA A 39 -34.88 8.87 -12.38
N SER A 40 -34.21 9.08 -11.26
CA SER A 40 -34.60 10.05 -10.23
C SER A 40 -33.42 10.92 -9.84
N ALA A 41 -33.54 12.24 -10.03
CA ALA A 41 -32.57 13.26 -9.66
C ALA A 41 -33.26 14.28 -8.74
N THR A 42 -33.12 14.09 -7.43
CA THR A 42 -33.86 14.89 -6.43
C THR A 42 -33.01 15.93 -5.73
N GLY A 43 -31.68 15.77 -5.74
CA GLY A 43 -30.77 16.77 -5.21
C GLY A 43 -30.57 17.97 -6.13
N VAL A 44 -30.19 19.11 -5.55
CA VAL A 44 -29.80 20.29 -6.31
C VAL A 44 -28.53 19.99 -7.11
N TYR A 45 -28.50 20.40 -8.39
CA TYR A 45 -27.42 20.07 -9.35
C TYR A 45 -27.13 18.57 -9.49
N SER A 46 -28.10 17.69 -9.22
CA SER A 46 -27.90 16.24 -9.32
C SER A 46 -28.07 15.73 -10.76
N VAL A 47 -27.33 14.68 -11.09
CA VAL A 47 -27.40 14.00 -12.39
C VAL A 47 -27.68 12.53 -12.17
N SER A 48 -28.78 12.03 -12.71
CA SER A 48 -29.19 10.64 -12.70
C SER A 48 -29.40 10.15 -14.13
N SER A 49 -28.58 9.22 -14.60
CA SER A 49 -28.61 8.73 -15.98
C SER A 49 -28.54 7.21 -16.02
N GLY A 50 -29.67 6.56 -16.29
CA GLY A 50 -29.82 5.11 -16.35
C GLY A 50 -31.21 4.68 -15.88
N SER A 51 -31.68 3.51 -16.31
CA SER A 51 -32.95 2.96 -15.83
C SER A 51 -32.90 2.75 -14.31
N GLY A 52 -33.79 3.38 -13.57
CA GLY A 52 -33.82 3.31 -12.10
C GLY A 52 -32.62 3.94 -11.39
N ALA A 53 -31.78 4.71 -12.08
CA ALA A 53 -30.70 5.46 -11.43
C ALA A 53 -31.28 6.48 -10.42
N HIS A 54 -30.59 6.72 -9.32
CA HIS A 54 -31.02 7.62 -8.26
C HIS A 54 -29.88 8.52 -7.78
N ALA A 55 -30.04 9.82 -7.96
CA ALA A 55 -29.14 10.87 -7.47
C ALA A 55 -29.89 11.68 -6.40
N GLY A 56 -29.74 11.23 -5.15
CA GLY A 56 -30.58 11.63 -4.02
C GLY A 56 -30.10 12.88 -3.28
N GLY A 57 -28.77 13.02 -3.12
CA GLY A 57 -28.13 14.16 -2.46
C GLY A 57 -27.83 15.32 -3.41
N ASN A 58 -27.48 16.49 -2.86
CA ASN A 58 -27.04 17.64 -3.64
C ASN A 58 -25.68 17.38 -4.30
N HIS A 59 -25.46 17.92 -5.51
CA HIS A 59 -24.22 17.77 -6.28
C HIS A 59 -23.85 16.30 -6.54
N THR A 60 -24.84 15.43 -6.70
CA THR A 60 -24.63 13.99 -6.91
C THR A 60 -24.62 13.59 -8.37
N VAL A 61 -23.92 12.49 -8.67
CA VAL A 61 -23.89 11.89 -10.01
C VAL A 61 -24.16 10.39 -9.88
N ALA A 62 -25.24 9.89 -10.49
CA ALA A 62 -25.57 8.48 -10.58
C ALA A 62 -25.70 8.07 -12.05
N ILE A 63 -24.73 7.34 -12.59
CA ILE A 63 -24.70 6.92 -13.99
C ILE A 63 -24.65 5.39 -14.08
N GLY A 64 -25.64 4.79 -14.74
CA GLY A 64 -25.81 3.35 -14.86
C GLY A 64 -27.15 2.88 -14.32
N GLY A 65 -27.67 1.76 -14.82
CA GLY A 65 -28.94 1.22 -14.34
C GLY A 65 -28.87 0.92 -12.84
N ASN A 66 -29.86 1.39 -12.07
CA ASN A 66 -29.92 1.28 -10.61
C ASN A 66 -28.67 1.83 -9.87
N ALA A 67 -27.87 2.70 -10.48
CA ALA A 67 -26.80 3.40 -9.75
C ALA A 67 -27.43 4.32 -8.70
N GLN A 68 -26.84 4.40 -7.50
CA GLN A 68 -27.38 5.18 -6.37
C GLN A 68 -26.29 6.07 -5.78
N ALA A 69 -26.47 7.38 -5.87
CA ALA A 69 -25.66 8.40 -5.19
C ALA A 69 -26.54 9.07 -4.12
N ASN A 70 -26.46 8.55 -2.89
CA ASN A 70 -27.47 8.79 -1.86
C ASN A 70 -27.21 10.01 -0.97
N PHE A 71 -25.98 10.53 -0.95
CA PHE A 71 -25.55 11.61 -0.05
C PHE A 71 -24.87 12.75 -0.81
N ASP A 72 -24.80 13.94 -0.22
CA ASP A 72 -24.25 15.13 -0.88
C ASP A 72 -22.81 14.89 -1.38
N ASN A 73 -22.54 15.41 -2.59
CA ASN A 73 -21.27 15.30 -3.31
C ASN A 73 -20.85 13.85 -3.65
N SER A 74 -21.77 12.87 -3.55
CA SER A 74 -21.46 11.48 -3.87
C SER A 74 -21.59 11.19 -5.37
N THR A 75 -20.78 10.25 -5.86
CA THR A 75 -20.76 9.84 -7.27
C THR A 75 -20.82 8.32 -7.38
N ALA A 76 -21.81 7.78 -8.09
CA ALA A 76 -21.96 6.36 -8.38
C ALA A 76 -21.97 6.12 -9.90
N ILE A 77 -20.99 5.41 -10.42
CA ILE A 77 -20.85 5.13 -11.86
C ILE A 77 -20.74 3.62 -12.08
N GLY A 78 -21.78 3.01 -12.64
CA GLY A 78 -21.88 1.58 -12.94
C GLY A 78 -23.25 1.00 -12.59
N TYR A 79 -23.64 -0.09 -13.26
CA TYR A 79 -24.88 -0.80 -12.91
C TYR A 79 -24.83 -1.28 -11.44
N ASN A 80 -25.84 -0.94 -10.65
CA ASN A 80 -25.90 -1.18 -9.21
C ASN A 80 -24.75 -0.57 -8.38
N ALA A 81 -24.00 0.42 -8.89
CA ALA A 81 -23.01 1.13 -8.08
C ALA A 81 -23.70 1.94 -6.98
N GLN A 82 -23.18 1.95 -5.76
CA GLN A 82 -23.78 2.64 -4.61
C GLN A 82 -22.76 3.52 -3.87
N ALA A 83 -22.96 4.82 -3.90
CA ALA A 83 -22.22 5.78 -3.09
C ALA A 83 -23.08 6.19 -1.89
N ASN A 84 -22.83 5.56 -0.75
CA ASN A 84 -23.65 5.59 0.45
C ASN A 84 -23.02 6.44 1.58
N ALA A 85 -22.19 7.44 1.22
CA ALA A 85 -21.59 8.36 2.17
C ALA A 85 -21.33 9.74 1.54
N TYR A 86 -21.16 10.77 2.37
CA TYR A 86 -20.84 12.13 1.92
C TYR A 86 -19.50 12.17 1.17
N ASN A 87 -19.46 12.86 0.03
CA ASN A 87 -18.25 13.02 -0.76
C ASN A 87 -17.56 11.67 -1.10
N SER A 88 -18.35 10.61 -1.30
CA SER A 88 -17.83 9.29 -1.66
C SER A 88 -18.07 8.96 -3.14
N VAL A 89 -17.19 8.14 -3.71
CA VAL A 89 -17.21 7.79 -5.12
C VAL A 89 -17.20 6.27 -5.26
N ALA A 90 -18.23 5.69 -5.85
CA ALA A 90 -18.32 4.27 -6.20
C ALA A 90 -18.21 4.09 -7.72
N ILE A 91 -17.16 3.41 -8.19
CA ILE A 91 -16.90 3.21 -9.63
C ILE A 91 -16.88 1.71 -9.94
N GLY A 92 -17.70 1.30 -10.91
CA GLY A 92 -17.81 -0.08 -11.38
C GLY A 92 -19.13 -0.75 -10.98
N ASN A 93 -19.48 -1.81 -11.72
CA ASN A 93 -20.69 -2.61 -11.49
C ASN A 93 -20.72 -3.15 -10.04
N GLY A 94 -21.78 -2.86 -9.29
CA GLY A 94 -21.93 -3.33 -7.90
C GLY A 94 -20.86 -2.81 -6.92
N SER A 95 -20.12 -1.75 -7.26
CA SER A 95 -19.20 -1.11 -6.32
C SER A 95 -19.97 -0.40 -5.22
N VAL A 96 -19.46 -0.42 -4.00
CA VAL A 96 -20.11 0.18 -2.84
C VAL A 96 -19.10 1.02 -2.07
N ALA A 97 -19.38 2.31 -1.90
CA ALA A 97 -18.61 3.24 -1.06
C ALA A 97 -19.42 3.61 0.19
N THR A 98 -18.99 3.15 1.35
CA THR A 98 -19.69 3.36 2.64
C THR A 98 -19.04 4.40 3.55
N ASP A 99 -17.83 4.83 3.23
CA ASP A 99 -17.06 5.78 4.02
C ASP A 99 -16.99 7.16 3.34
N PRO A 100 -17.07 8.26 4.11
CA PRO A 100 -16.99 9.60 3.53
C PRO A 100 -15.59 9.89 3.00
N ASN A 101 -15.48 10.72 1.94
CA ASN A 101 -14.20 11.10 1.32
C ASN A 101 -13.38 9.91 0.77
N THR A 102 -14.05 8.91 0.18
CA THR A 102 -13.38 7.70 -0.35
C THR A 102 -13.73 7.41 -1.80
N TYR A 103 -12.83 6.69 -2.47
CA TYR A 103 -13.09 6.06 -3.76
C TYR A 103 -13.15 4.54 -3.57
N SER A 104 -14.29 3.93 -3.90
CA SER A 104 -14.46 2.48 -3.93
C SER A 104 -14.52 1.99 -5.38
N VAL A 105 -13.66 1.02 -5.69
CA VAL A 105 -13.60 0.34 -6.99
C VAL A 105 -14.18 -1.08 -6.95
N GLY A 106 -14.88 -1.44 -5.87
CA GLY A 106 -15.43 -2.78 -5.64
C GLY A 106 -16.38 -2.80 -4.45
N SER A 107 -16.58 -3.97 -3.87
CA SER A 107 -17.31 -4.15 -2.63
C SER A 107 -16.69 -5.30 -1.84
N LEU A 108 -17.10 -5.50 -0.59
CA LEU A 108 -16.56 -6.57 0.26
C LEU A 108 -16.68 -7.93 -0.45
N GLY A 109 -15.55 -8.63 -0.63
CA GLY A 109 -15.47 -9.91 -1.33
C GLY A 109 -15.55 -9.82 -2.86
N ASN A 110 -15.62 -8.61 -3.42
CA ASN A 110 -15.63 -8.32 -4.85
C ASN A 110 -14.62 -7.21 -5.17
N GLU A 111 -13.42 -7.33 -4.61
CA GLU A 111 -12.32 -6.39 -4.83
C GLU A 111 -11.85 -6.44 -6.28
N ARG A 112 -11.30 -5.32 -6.75
CA ARG A 112 -10.74 -5.20 -8.09
C ARG A 112 -9.27 -4.80 -8.02
N ARG A 113 -8.51 -5.27 -9.01
CA ARG A 113 -7.14 -4.79 -9.24
C ARG A 113 -7.17 -3.43 -9.93
N ILE A 114 -6.34 -2.52 -9.46
CA ILE A 114 -6.01 -1.29 -10.16
C ILE A 114 -4.69 -1.54 -10.92
N THR A 115 -4.73 -1.47 -12.25
CA THR A 115 -3.57 -1.79 -13.12
C THR A 115 -3.09 -0.54 -13.86
N ASN A 116 -1.88 -0.62 -14.44
CA ASN A 116 -1.23 0.51 -15.13
C ASN A 116 -0.98 1.72 -14.22
N VAL A 117 -0.64 1.47 -12.96
CA VAL A 117 -0.27 2.49 -11.97
C VAL A 117 1.22 2.80 -12.11
N ALA A 118 1.54 4.02 -12.56
CA ALA A 118 2.91 4.51 -12.59
C ALA A 118 3.47 4.61 -11.15
N PRO A 119 4.81 4.51 -10.96
CA PRO A 119 5.41 4.66 -9.65
C PRO A 119 5.05 6.01 -9.00
N GLY A 120 4.66 5.99 -7.72
CA GLY A 120 4.37 7.20 -6.97
C GLY A 120 5.64 8.04 -6.71
N VAL A 121 5.49 9.36 -6.70
CA VAL A 121 6.57 10.35 -6.53
C VAL A 121 6.38 11.18 -5.26
N TYR A 122 5.14 11.56 -4.95
CA TYR A 122 4.79 12.35 -3.77
C TYR A 122 4.16 11.51 -2.65
N GLY A 123 4.08 12.08 -1.45
CA GLY A 123 3.59 11.37 -0.26
C GLY A 123 2.11 10.94 -0.29
N THR A 124 1.32 11.43 -1.26
CA THR A 124 -0.09 11.07 -1.45
C THR A 124 -0.33 10.24 -2.71
N ASP A 125 0.74 9.80 -3.39
CA ASP A 125 0.61 8.98 -4.58
C ASP A 125 0.40 7.51 -4.20
N ALA A 126 -0.33 6.77 -5.04
CA ALA A 126 -0.41 5.32 -4.90
C ALA A 126 0.95 4.68 -5.18
N VAL A 127 1.31 3.67 -4.38
CA VAL A 127 2.52 2.86 -4.57
C VAL A 127 2.16 1.64 -5.43
N ASN A 128 2.98 1.35 -6.44
CA ASN A 128 2.81 0.16 -7.28
C ASN A 128 3.68 -1.02 -6.80
N MET A 129 3.48 -2.20 -7.41
CA MET A 129 4.18 -3.42 -6.98
C MET A 129 5.69 -3.38 -7.22
N ASP A 130 6.18 -2.62 -8.20
CA ASP A 130 7.62 -2.51 -8.46
C ASP A 130 8.34 -1.79 -7.31
N GLN A 131 7.71 -0.73 -6.77
CA GLN A 131 8.22 -0.01 -5.61
C GLN A 131 8.20 -0.89 -4.35
N PHE A 132 7.15 -1.69 -4.15
CA PHE A 132 7.08 -2.65 -3.04
C PHE A 132 8.17 -3.73 -3.15
N ASN A 133 8.31 -4.36 -4.33
CA ASN A 133 9.33 -5.38 -4.57
C ASN A 133 10.76 -4.83 -4.42
N TRP A 134 10.97 -3.55 -4.71
CA TRP A 134 12.26 -2.90 -4.46
C TRP A 134 12.56 -2.77 -2.97
N LEU A 135 11.55 -2.41 -2.16
CA LEU A 135 11.69 -2.34 -0.70
C LEU A 135 11.91 -3.73 -0.10
N ASP A 136 11.15 -4.73 -0.54
CA ASP A 136 11.23 -6.13 -0.10
C ASP A 136 12.66 -6.67 -0.27
N ARG A 137 13.22 -6.56 -1.48
CA ARG A 137 14.62 -6.92 -1.75
C ARG A 137 15.60 -6.15 -0.86
N LYS A 138 15.34 -4.87 -0.60
CA LYS A 138 16.24 -4.06 0.22
C LYS A 138 16.24 -4.51 1.69
N VAL A 139 15.10 -5.00 2.19
CA VAL A 139 14.98 -5.56 3.54
C VAL A 139 15.70 -6.90 3.61
N ASP A 140 15.51 -7.78 2.63
CA ASP A 140 16.20 -9.07 2.55
C ASP A 140 17.73 -8.89 2.49
N ASP A 141 18.22 -8.01 1.61
CA ASP A 141 19.65 -7.67 1.51
C ASP A 141 20.23 -7.22 2.86
N ASN A 142 19.48 -6.40 3.61
CA ASN A 142 19.95 -5.92 4.92
C ASN A 142 19.94 -7.04 5.96
N ASN A 143 18.96 -7.94 5.92
CA ASN A 143 18.87 -9.08 6.82
C ASN A 143 20.01 -10.07 6.58
N ASP A 144 20.30 -10.38 5.31
CA ASP A 144 21.39 -11.26 4.92
C ASP A 144 22.74 -10.69 5.37
N LYS A 145 22.95 -9.38 5.20
CA LYS A 145 24.15 -8.69 5.71
C LYS A 145 24.29 -8.76 7.22
N ALA A 146 23.19 -8.61 7.96
CA ALA A 146 23.21 -8.74 9.41
C ALA A 146 23.56 -10.17 9.85
N MET A 147 22.98 -11.17 9.21
CA MET A 147 23.27 -12.59 9.47
C MET A 147 24.72 -12.93 9.14
N ALA A 148 25.23 -12.46 8.00
CA ALA A 148 26.63 -12.57 7.61
C ALA A 148 27.55 -11.95 8.66
N GLY A 149 27.21 -10.76 9.18
CA GLY A 149 27.92 -10.13 10.29
C GLY A 149 28.02 -11.03 11.53
N ILE A 150 26.93 -11.68 11.93
CA ILE A 150 26.92 -12.62 13.06
C ILE A 150 27.79 -13.85 12.77
N ALA A 151 27.66 -14.45 11.59
CA ALA A 151 28.50 -15.57 11.16
C ALA A 151 29.99 -15.22 11.22
N ILE A 152 30.37 -14.01 10.78
CA ILE A 152 31.75 -13.51 10.84
C ILE A 152 32.26 -13.48 12.29
N VAL A 153 31.55 -12.87 13.24
CA VAL A 153 32.02 -12.85 14.64
C VAL A 153 32.05 -14.24 15.27
N SER A 154 31.10 -15.12 14.93
CA SER A 154 31.13 -16.52 15.39
C SER A 154 32.34 -17.30 14.89
N SER A 155 32.90 -16.93 13.72
CA SER A 155 34.12 -17.54 13.19
C SER A 155 35.40 -17.12 13.95
N MET A 156 35.34 -16.01 14.71
CA MET A 156 36.49 -15.37 15.35
C MET A 156 36.57 -15.66 16.86
N ALA A 157 36.89 -16.90 17.23
CA ALA A 157 37.15 -17.24 18.64
C ALA A 157 38.49 -16.65 19.13
N THR A 158 38.55 -16.18 20.38
CA THR A 158 39.81 -15.73 21.00
C THR A 158 40.79 -16.91 21.09
N VAL A 159 42.06 -16.63 20.83
CA VAL A 159 43.17 -17.59 20.92
C VAL A 159 44.23 -17.02 21.83
N LEU A 160 44.77 -17.83 22.75
CA LEU A 160 45.84 -17.44 23.65
C LEU A 160 47.12 -18.22 23.31
N PRO A 161 48.30 -17.57 23.24
CA PRO A 161 49.56 -18.28 23.09
C PRO A 161 49.77 -19.24 24.26
N ARG A 162 50.22 -20.47 23.98
CA ARG A 162 50.64 -21.45 25.02
C ARG A 162 51.85 -20.92 25.79
N GLU A 163 52.06 -21.38 27.02
CA GLU A 163 53.12 -20.88 27.93
C GLU A 163 54.50 -20.65 27.30
N SER A 164 54.96 -21.52 26.40
CA SER A 164 56.27 -21.41 25.75
C SER A 164 56.28 -20.60 24.44
N LYS A 165 55.16 -20.02 24.01
CA LYS A 165 55.00 -19.33 22.72
C LYS A 165 54.59 -17.88 22.92
N ARG A 166 55.16 -16.99 22.09
CA ARG A 166 54.83 -15.55 22.09
C ARG A 166 53.63 -15.20 21.21
N PHE A 167 53.32 -16.00 20.21
CA PHE A 167 52.26 -15.75 19.24
C PHE A 167 51.42 -17.00 19.01
N ALA A 168 50.14 -16.81 18.69
CA ALA A 168 49.25 -17.87 18.25
C ALA A 168 48.32 -17.34 17.15
N MET A 169 47.83 -18.25 16.30
CA MET A 169 46.85 -17.96 15.26
C MET A 169 45.81 -19.07 15.22
N ARG A 170 44.57 -18.71 14.92
CA ARG A 170 43.43 -19.61 14.74
C ARG A 170 42.69 -19.24 13.47
N VAL A 171 42.28 -20.25 12.71
CA VAL A 171 41.28 -20.13 11.64
C VAL A 171 39.99 -20.78 12.15
N GLY A 172 38.86 -20.15 11.94
CA GLY A 172 37.54 -20.64 12.34
C GLY A 172 36.51 -20.45 11.26
N GLY A 173 35.47 -21.28 11.28
CA GLY A 173 34.25 -21.10 10.50
C GLY A 173 33.11 -20.66 11.42
N GLY A 174 32.21 -19.82 10.92
CA GLY A 174 31.01 -19.38 11.61
C GLY A 174 29.78 -19.55 10.72
N PHE A 175 28.65 -19.89 11.33
CA PHE A 175 27.40 -20.19 10.64
C PHE A 175 26.24 -19.58 11.41
N TYR A 176 25.40 -18.78 10.77
CA TYR A 176 24.21 -18.21 11.38
C TYR A 176 23.15 -17.89 10.33
N GLY A 177 21.91 -18.36 10.55
CA GLY A 177 20.79 -18.01 9.67
C GLY A 177 20.93 -18.44 8.21
N GLY A 178 21.78 -19.42 7.89
CA GLY A 178 22.08 -19.84 6.51
C GLY A 178 23.31 -19.15 5.89
N GLU A 179 23.83 -18.11 6.55
CA GLU A 179 25.09 -17.47 6.17
C GLU A 179 26.29 -18.19 6.79
N GLU A 180 27.38 -18.27 6.01
CA GLU A 180 28.64 -18.89 6.43
C GLU A 180 29.80 -17.91 6.31
N ALA A 181 30.75 -17.95 7.24
CA ALA A 181 31.91 -17.07 7.27
C ALA A 181 33.19 -17.78 7.69
N ILE A 182 34.33 -17.25 7.24
CA ILE A 182 35.66 -17.69 7.64
C ILE A 182 36.37 -16.54 8.34
N GLY A 183 36.97 -16.84 9.50
CA GLY A 183 37.70 -15.88 10.31
C GLY A 183 39.10 -16.37 10.65
N ILE A 184 40.02 -15.42 10.76
CA ILE A 184 41.37 -15.62 11.26
C ILE A 184 41.53 -14.72 12.49
N THR A 185 41.97 -15.30 13.60
CA THR A 185 42.33 -14.55 14.82
C THR A 185 43.78 -14.80 15.15
N ALA A 186 44.57 -13.75 15.33
CA ALA A 186 45.95 -13.81 15.77
C ALA A 186 46.08 -13.17 17.16
N ALA A 187 46.97 -13.70 17.99
CA ALA A 187 47.23 -13.21 19.32
C ALA A 187 48.72 -13.13 19.63
N GLY A 188 49.08 -12.13 20.43
CA GLY A 188 50.44 -11.90 20.92
C GLY A 188 50.46 -11.77 22.44
N ARG A 189 51.41 -12.46 23.08
CA ARG A 189 51.66 -12.32 24.52
C ARG A 189 52.62 -11.17 24.77
N ILE A 190 52.19 -10.22 25.59
CA ILE A 190 53.01 -9.08 26.01
C ILE A 190 53.89 -9.50 27.20
N ASN A 191 53.29 -10.12 28.21
CA ASN A 191 53.98 -10.68 29.39
C ASN A 191 53.18 -11.90 29.93
N ASN A 192 53.61 -12.47 31.06
CA ASN A 192 52.97 -13.68 31.61
C ASN A 192 51.49 -13.48 32.02
N ASN A 193 51.04 -12.23 32.15
CA ASN A 193 49.72 -11.90 32.63
C ASN A 193 48.88 -11.18 31.57
N ILE A 194 49.45 -10.71 30.46
CA ILE A 194 48.76 -9.90 29.44
C ILE A 194 48.98 -10.49 28.05
N SER A 195 47.87 -10.78 27.37
CA SER A 195 47.83 -11.10 25.94
C SER A 195 46.85 -10.20 25.20
N ILE A 196 47.11 -9.96 23.92
CA ILE A 196 46.22 -9.23 23.00
C ILE A 196 45.84 -10.13 21.83
N ASP A 197 44.61 -9.97 21.31
CA ASP A 197 44.16 -10.65 20.10
C ASP A 197 43.47 -9.69 19.12
N ALA A 198 43.61 -9.99 17.84
CA ALA A 198 42.92 -9.31 16.76
C ALA A 198 42.40 -10.35 15.77
N GLY A 199 41.14 -10.22 15.36
CA GLY A 199 40.49 -11.10 14.41
C GLY A 199 39.95 -10.33 13.22
N PHE A 200 39.99 -10.98 12.06
CA PHE A 200 39.34 -10.53 10.84
C PHE A 200 38.59 -11.73 10.24
N GLY A 201 37.39 -11.51 9.73
CA GLY A 201 36.64 -12.52 9.01
C GLY A 201 35.82 -11.93 7.89
N ALA A 202 35.45 -12.80 6.95
CA ALA A 202 34.62 -12.47 5.80
C ALA A 202 33.54 -13.52 5.64
N ALA A 203 32.34 -13.07 5.29
CA ALA A 203 31.26 -13.95 4.88
C ALA A 203 31.58 -14.53 3.50
N THR A 204 31.14 -15.76 3.26
CA THR A 204 31.45 -16.51 2.03
C THR A 204 30.39 -16.33 0.94
N GLY A 205 29.13 -16.06 1.33
CA GLY A 205 28.01 -15.78 0.42
C GLY A 205 27.72 -14.30 0.20
N GLN A 206 28.20 -13.42 1.10
CA GLN A 206 27.94 -11.98 1.07
C GLN A 206 29.25 -11.20 0.96
N SER A 207 29.20 -9.98 0.39
CA SER A 207 30.35 -9.06 0.35
C SER A 207 30.54 -8.31 1.68
N GLU A 208 30.53 -9.05 2.79
CA GLU A 208 30.61 -8.50 4.14
C GLU A 208 31.87 -9.00 4.86
N TYR A 209 32.48 -8.11 5.63
CA TYR A 209 33.67 -8.37 6.42
C TYR A 209 33.56 -7.72 7.80
N GLY A 210 34.25 -8.28 8.78
CA GLY A 210 34.21 -7.81 10.16
C GLY A 210 35.50 -8.12 10.88
N GLY A 211 35.68 -7.48 12.02
CA GLY A 211 36.85 -7.70 12.84
C GLY A 211 36.55 -7.56 14.32
N LYS A 212 37.48 -8.04 15.13
CA LYS A 212 37.45 -7.89 16.58
C LYS A 212 38.85 -7.58 17.11
N VAL A 213 38.91 -6.95 18.27
CA VAL A 213 40.14 -6.80 19.05
C VAL A 213 39.84 -7.11 20.51
N GLY A 214 40.80 -7.70 21.21
CA GLY A 214 40.65 -8.13 22.59
C GLY A 214 41.95 -8.02 23.39
N VAL A 215 41.80 -7.90 24.70
CA VAL A 215 42.89 -7.95 25.69
C VAL A 215 42.47 -8.96 26.74
N THR A 216 43.37 -9.88 27.08
CA THR A 216 43.17 -10.87 28.14
C THR A 216 44.20 -10.63 29.25
N TYR A 217 43.74 -10.56 30.49
CA TYR A 217 44.57 -10.49 31.69
C TYR A 217 44.39 -11.76 32.52
N GLU A 218 45.49 -12.42 32.89
CA GLU A 218 45.54 -13.67 33.65
C GLU A 218 46.21 -13.40 35.01
N TRP A 219 45.65 -13.91 36.12
CA TRP A 219 46.15 -13.74 37.49
C TRP A 219 46.15 -15.03 38.29
#